data_AF-A0A2I0GT53-F1
#
_entry.id   AF-A0A2I0GT53-F1
#
_cell.length_a   1.000
_cell.length_b   1.000
_cell.length_c   1.000
_cell.angle_alpha   90.00
_cell.angle_beta   90.00
_cell.angle_gamma   90.00
#
_symmetry.space_group_name_H-M   'P 1'
#
loop_
_entity.id
_entity.type
_entity.pdbx_description
1 polymer ?
#
loop_
_entity_poly.entity_id
_entity_poly.type
_entity_poly.pdbx_seq_one_letter_code
_entity_poly.pdbx_strand_id
1 'polypeptide(L)'
;MHCDIYKFPKHDDMYIYIARPDYPDDTDEIKDWLGVLPKDFRAGLGRSKFVMHLDLSTKDKLARVDKEEVLAKLQSQGYFVQLPPQDVMRRQAELRARESQDSIYN
;
A
#
# COMPACT_ATOMS: atom_id res chain seq x y z
N MET A 1 0.97 -13.99 -11.19
CA MET A 1 2.01 -13.01 -10.78
C MET A 1 1.83 -12.78 -9.29
N HIS A 2 2.91 -12.93 -8.54
CA HIS A 2 2.91 -12.81 -7.10
C HIS A 2 3.24 -11.38 -6.66
N CYS A 3 2.66 -10.95 -5.54
CA CYS A 3 2.94 -9.65 -4.95
C CYS A 3 2.72 -9.66 -3.43
N ASP A 4 3.41 -8.76 -2.75
CA ASP A 4 3.27 -8.55 -1.30
C ASP A 4 2.54 -7.25 -1.02
N ILE A 5 1.66 -7.26 -0.02
CA ILE A 5 0.88 -6.11 0.38
C ILE A 5 1.39 -5.58 1.71
N TYR A 6 1.70 -4.28 1.74
CA TYR A 6 2.13 -3.54 2.92
C TYR A 6 1.14 -2.43 3.26
N LYS A 7 1.01 -2.13 4.55
CA LYS A 7 0.30 -0.96 5.06
C LYS A 7 1.22 -0.09 5.89
N PHE A 8 0.82 1.16 6.08
CA PHE A 8 1.61 2.16 6.78
C PHE A 8 0.76 2.83 7.87
N PRO A 9 1.07 2.66 9.17
CA PRO A 9 0.25 3.21 10.25
C PRO A 9 0.09 4.73 10.26
N LYS A 10 0.96 5.47 9.55
CA LYS A 10 0.81 6.92 9.36
C LYS A 10 -0.25 7.29 8.32
N HIS A 11 -0.63 6.33 7.47
CA HIS A 11 -1.49 6.50 6.30
C HIS A 11 -2.58 5.43 6.34
N ASP A 12 -3.62 5.72 7.13
CA ASP A 12 -4.75 4.81 7.30
C ASP A 12 -5.43 4.50 5.97
N ASP A 13 -5.88 3.25 5.82
CA ASP A 13 -6.54 2.74 4.60
C ASP A 13 -5.71 2.79 3.31
N MET A 14 -4.41 3.10 3.40
CA MET A 14 -3.47 3.06 2.28
C MET A 14 -2.69 1.74 2.26
N TYR A 15 -2.61 1.14 1.07
CA TYR A 15 -1.89 -0.12 0.84
C TYR A 15 -0.93 0.02 -0.33
N ILE A 16 0.21 -0.66 -0.25
CA ILE A 16 1.19 -0.74 -1.33
C ILE A 16 1.40 -2.20 -1.69
N TYR A 17 1.26 -2.50 -2.96
CA TYR A 17 1.53 -3.78 -3.57
C TYR A 17 2.94 -3.74 -4.15
N ILE A 18 3.76 -4.73 -3.86
CA ILE A 18 5.13 -4.87 -4.36
C ILE A 18 5.23 -6.16 -5.17
N ALA A 19 5.75 -6.07 -6.39
CA ALA A 19 5.89 -7.22 -7.26
C ALA A 19 6.91 -8.22 -6.69
N ARG A 20 6.57 -9.51 -6.75
CA ARG A 20 7.43 -10.63 -6.37
C ARG A 20 7.56 -11.59 -7.57
N PRO A 21 8.29 -11.19 -8.63
CA PRO A 21 8.37 -11.98 -9.86
C PRO A 21 9.04 -13.34 -9.67
N ASP A 22 10.00 -13.41 -8.74
CA ASP A 22 10.85 -14.59 -8.50
C ASP A 22 10.32 -15.48 -7.36
N TYR A 23 9.12 -15.21 -6.85
CA TYR A 23 8.50 -16.02 -5.80
C TYR A 23 8.09 -17.41 -6.32
N PRO A 24 8.27 -18.50 -5.56
CA PRO A 24 8.75 -18.56 -4.17
C PRO A 24 10.27 -18.69 -4.00
N ASP A 25 11.05 -18.61 -5.07
CA ASP A 25 12.49 -18.91 -5.04
C ASP A 25 13.31 -17.79 -4.37
N ASP A 26 12.73 -16.61 -4.16
CA ASP A 26 13.34 -15.42 -3.56
C ASP A 26 13.07 -15.28 -2.03
N THR A 27 12.59 -16.32 -1.35
CA THR A 27 12.18 -16.23 0.07
C THR A 27 13.34 -16.26 1.07
N ASP A 28 14.46 -16.88 0.71
CA ASP A 28 15.64 -17.01 1.59
C ASP A 28 16.58 -15.79 1.50
N GLU A 29 16.33 -14.88 0.57
CA GLU A 29 17.13 -13.67 0.38
C GLU A 29 16.69 -12.52 1.30
N ILE A 30 17.65 -11.92 2.01
CA ILE A 30 17.42 -10.67 2.72
C ILE A 30 17.43 -9.52 1.71
N LYS A 31 16.23 -9.14 1.24
CA LYS A 31 16.02 -8.08 0.26
C LYS A 31 15.14 -6.97 0.80
N ASP A 32 15.46 -5.73 0.44
CA ASP A 32 14.60 -4.58 0.70
C ASP A 32 13.50 -4.46 -0.35
N TRP A 33 12.37 -5.13 -0.11
CA TRP A 33 11.21 -5.15 -1.01
C TRP A 33 10.66 -3.74 -1.32
N LEU A 34 10.75 -2.82 -0.37
CA LEU A 34 10.28 -1.44 -0.55
C LEU A 34 11.30 -0.56 -1.29
N GLY A 35 12.45 -1.14 -1.70
CA GLY A 35 13.49 -0.47 -2.49
C GLY A 35 13.02 0.01 -3.85
N VAL A 36 11.96 -0.59 -4.41
CA VAL A 36 11.35 -0.19 -5.68
C VAL A 36 10.60 1.14 -5.61
N LEU A 37 10.29 1.63 -4.41
CA LEU A 37 9.58 2.89 -4.23
C LEU A 37 10.51 4.09 -4.44
N PRO A 38 10.03 5.19 -5.08
CA PRO A 38 10.78 6.43 -5.15
C PRO A 38 11.20 6.93 -3.76
N LYS A 39 12.44 7.40 -3.63
CA LYS A 39 13.04 7.77 -2.33
C LYS A 39 12.19 8.77 -1.54
N ASP A 40 11.76 9.84 -2.19
CA ASP A 40 10.98 10.91 -1.54
C ASP A 40 9.61 10.42 -1.08
N PHE A 41 8.96 9.59 -1.90
CA PHE A 41 7.70 8.96 -1.54
C PHE A 41 7.87 8.04 -0.33
N ARG A 42 8.88 7.16 -0.37
CA ARG A 42 9.17 6.22 0.72
C ARG A 42 9.51 6.92 2.04
N ALA A 43 10.21 8.04 1.99
CA ALA A 43 10.54 8.83 3.18
C ALA A 43 9.27 9.30 3.93
N GLY A 44 8.20 9.65 3.20
CA GLY A 44 6.93 10.08 3.77
C GLY A 44 6.07 8.95 4.36
N LEU A 45 6.30 7.69 3.97
CA LEU A 45 5.49 6.54 4.39
C LEU A 45 5.73 6.13 5.85
N GLY A 46 6.97 6.27 6.32
CA GLY A 46 7.37 5.79 7.64
C GLY A 46 7.43 4.26 7.71
N ARG A 47 7.05 3.70 8.86
CA ARG A 47 7.20 2.27 9.14
C ARG A 47 6.17 1.44 8.36
N SER A 48 6.65 0.50 7.56
CA SER A 48 5.80 -0.49 6.90
C SER A 48 5.37 -1.60 7.86
N LYS A 49 4.21 -2.19 7.56
CA LYS A 49 3.76 -3.45 8.13
C LYS A 49 3.29 -4.35 7.00
N PHE A 50 3.90 -5.53 6.89
CA PHE A 50 3.43 -6.59 5.98
C PHE A 50 2.01 -7.01 6.38
N VAL A 51 1.15 -7.16 5.37
CA VAL A 51 -0.25 -7.54 5.54
C VAL A 51 -0.44 -8.98 5.10
N MET A 52 -0.14 -9.26 3.83
CA MET A 52 -0.28 -10.59 3.23
C MET A 52 0.48 -10.68 1.91
N HIS A 53 0.75 -11.92 1.50
CA HIS A 53 1.16 -12.27 0.15
C HIS A 53 -0.07 -12.57 -0.70
N LEU A 54 -0.03 -12.20 -1.98
CA LEU A 54 -1.13 -12.38 -2.91
C LEU A 54 -0.63 -12.89 -4.27
N ASP A 55 -1.19 -14.01 -4.71
CA ASP A 55 -1.10 -14.43 -6.11
C ASP A 55 -2.27 -13.83 -6.90
N LEU A 56 -1.96 -12.90 -7.79
CA LEU A 56 -2.97 -12.27 -8.65
C LEU A 56 -3.49 -13.21 -9.73
N SER A 57 -2.81 -14.32 -10.03
CA SER A 57 -3.29 -15.27 -11.05
C SER A 57 -4.54 -16.03 -10.58
N THR A 58 -4.63 -16.34 -9.28
CA THR A 58 -5.74 -17.08 -8.67
C THR A 58 -6.90 -16.20 -8.21
N LYS A 59 -6.78 -14.87 -8.29
CA LYS A 59 -7.83 -13.92 -7.89
C LYS A 59 -8.57 -13.40 -9.09
N ASP A 60 -9.88 -13.64 -9.18
CA ASP A 60 -10.69 -13.10 -10.28
C ASP A 60 -10.88 -11.59 -10.17
N LYS A 61 -11.10 -11.07 -8.95
CA LYS A 61 -11.35 -9.64 -8.69
C LYS A 61 -10.70 -9.17 -7.39
N LEU A 62 -10.33 -7.89 -7.36
CA LEU A 62 -9.92 -7.17 -6.16
C LEU A 62 -11.06 -6.28 -5.67
N ALA A 63 -11.16 -6.07 -4.34
CA ALA A 63 -12.34 -5.44 -3.74
C ALA A 63 -12.42 -3.91 -3.95
N ARG A 64 -11.28 -3.25 -4.07
CA ARG A 64 -11.19 -1.78 -4.07
C ARG A 64 -10.52 -1.17 -5.31
N VAL A 65 -9.78 -1.99 -6.06
CA VAL A 65 -8.94 -1.53 -7.18
C VAL A 65 -9.12 -2.45 -8.38
N ASP A 66 -8.84 -1.94 -9.57
CA ASP A 66 -8.87 -2.75 -10.78
C ASP A 66 -7.64 -3.68 -10.82
N LYS A 67 -7.88 -4.97 -11.05
CA LYS A 67 -6.82 -5.98 -11.13
C LYS A 67 -5.88 -5.73 -12.32
N GLU A 68 -6.41 -5.31 -13.47
CA GLU A 68 -5.63 -5.08 -14.68
C GLU A 68 -4.69 -3.88 -14.50
N GLU A 69 -5.16 -2.82 -13.85
CA GLU A 69 -4.34 -1.66 -13.51
C GLU A 69 -3.20 -2.05 -12.55
N VAL A 70 -3.52 -2.82 -11.51
CA VAL A 70 -2.53 -3.34 -10.56
C VAL A 70 -1.47 -4.17 -11.28
N LEU A 71 -1.87 -5.11 -12.14
CA LEU A 71 -0.94 -5.92 -12.92
C LEU A 71 -0.04 -5.08 -13.82
N ALA A 72 -0.62 -4.13 -14.56
CA ALA A 72 0.14 -3.26 -15.46
C ALA A 72 1.20 -2.44 -14.72
N LYS A 73 0.85 -1.86 -13.56
CA LYS A 73 1.78 -1.06 -12.75
C LYS A 73 2.85 -1.92 -12.08
N LEU A 74 2.48 -3.09 -11.56
CA LEU A 74 3.46 -4.01 -10.98
C LEU A 74 4.47 -4.49 -12.02
N GLN A 75 4.05 -4.73 -13.27
CA GLN A 75 4.95 -5.10 -14.36
C GLN A 75 5.82 -3.92 -14.83
N SER A 76 5.27 -2.70 -14.89
CA SER A 76 6.00 -1.55 -15.45
C SER A 76 6.99 -0.92 -14.48
N GLN A 77 6.65 -0.87 -13.19
CA GLN A 77 7.43 -0.13 -12.17
C GLN A 77 7.67 -0.92 -10.87
N GLY A 78 7.18 -2.16 -10.76
CA GLY A 78 7.42 -3.03 -9.61
C GLY A 78 6.55 -2.76 -8.38
N TYR A 79 5.69 -1.73 -8.39
CA TYR A 79 4.78 -1.42 -7.29
C TYR A 79 3.47 -0.78 -7.74
N PHE A 80 2.43 -0.90 -6.92
CA PHE A 80 1.15 -0.20 -7.06
C PHE A 80 0.72 0.40 -5.71
N VAL A 81 0.18 1.62 -5.72
CA VAL A 81 -0.30 2.33 -4.52
C VAL A 81 -1.82 2.41 -4.56
N GLN A 82 -2.46 1.75 -3.59
CA GLN A 82 -3.88 1.90 -3.33
C GLN A 82 -4.08 3.01 -2.30
N LEU A 83 -4.62 4.14 -2.76
CA LEU A 83 -5.05 5.21 -1.88
C LEU A 83 -6.37 4.86 -1.17
N PRO A 84 -6.65 5.47 0.00
CA PRO A 84 -7.96 5.36 0.63
C PRO A 84 -9.04 5.91 -0.32
N PRO A 85 -10.25 5.36 -0.31
CA PRO A 85 -11.34 5.92 -1.11
C PRO A 85 -11.74 7.32 -0.60
N GLN A 86 -12.32 8.15 -1.47
CA GLN A 86 -12.55 9.57 -1.17
C GLN A 86 -13.47 9.81 0.04
N ASP A 87 -14.45 8.95 0.25
CA ASP A 87 -15.35 9.00 1.42
C ASP A 87 -14.59 8.74 2.73
N VAL A 88 -13.67 7.76 2.73
CA VAL A 88 -12.78 7.49 3.86
C VAL A 88 -11.84 8.67 4.10
N MET A 89 -11.26 9.25 3.03
CA MET A 89 -10.40 10.44 3.15
C MET A 89 -11.16 11.63 3.76
N ARG A 90 -12.39 11.90 3.30
CA ARG A 90 -13.23 12.98 3.84
C ARG A 90 -13.51 12.79 5.33
N ARG A 91 -13.93 11.58 5.72
CA ARG A 91 -14.18 11.24 7.13
C ARG A 91 -12.93 11.43 7.99
N GLN A 92 -11.77 11.00 7.52
CA GLN A 92 -10.51 11.18 8.24
C GLN A 92 -10.15 12.66 8.40
N ALA A 93 -10.37 13.48 7.37
CA ALA A 93 -10.14 14.93 7.44
C ALA A 93 -11.05 15.61 8.47
N GLU A 94 -12.34 15.24 8.52
CA GLU A 94 -13.30 15.75 9.50
C GLU A 94 -12.91 15.39 10.93
N LEU A 95 -12.52 14.13 11.18
CA LEU A 95 -12.09 13.67 12.50
C LEU A 95 -10.85 14.43 12.98
N ARG A 96 -9.84 14.59 12.13
CA ARG A 96 -8.62 15.35 12.44
C ARG A 96 -8.91 16.82 12.73
N ALA A 97 -9.81 17.44 11.96
CA ALA A 97 -10.23 18.81 12.20
C ALA A 97 -10.91 18.95 13.57
N ARG A 98 -11.77 18.00 13.93
CA ARG A 98 -12.44 17.97 15.24
C ARG A 98 -11.45 17.77 16.40
N GLU A 99 -10.54 16.80 16.29
CA GLU A 99 -9.50 16.58 17.30
C GLU A 99 -8.62 17.81 17.51
N SER A 100 -8.28 18.52 16.41
CA SER A 100 -7.51 19.77 16.51
C SER A 100 -8.28 20.88 17.21
N GLN A 101 -9.61 20.96 17.01
CA GLN A 101 -10.45 21.94 17.70
C GLN A 101 -10.55 21.61 19.20
N ASP A 102 -10.81 20.36 19.55
CA ASP A 102 -10.92 19.93 20.96
C ASP A 102 -9.60 20.10 21.74
N SER A 103 -8.44 20.02 21.07
CA SER A 103 -7.12 20.29 21.66
C SER A 103 -6.81 21.77 21.89
N ILE A 104 -7.53 22.70 21.25
CA ILE A 104 -7.31 24.15 21.42
C ILE A 104 -8.09 24.69 22.63
N TYR A 105 -9.17 24.00 23.03
CA TYR A 105 -10.06 24.43 24.11
C TYR A 105 -9.84 23.69 25.45
N ASN A 106 -8.86 22.78 25.52
CA ASN A 106 -8.39 22.11 26.74
C ASN A 106 -6.99 22.59 27.10
#